data_AF-A0A0F8XJ71-F1
#
_entry.id   AF-A0A0F8XJ71-F1
#
_cell.length_a   1.000
_cell.length_b   1.000
_cell.length_c   1.000
_cell.angle_alpha   90.00
_cell.angle_beta   90.00
_cell.angle_gamma   90.00
#
_symmetry.space_group_name_H-M   'P 1'
#
loop_
_entity.id
_entity.type
_entity.pdbx_description
1 polymer ?
#
loop_
_entity_poly.entity_id
_entity_poly.type
_entity_poly.pdbx_seq_one_letter_code
_entity_poly.pdbx_strand_id
1 'polypeptide(L)'
;MLQPYELVLLMMLGFIVKHTILDFWVQGRFPWMWMNKGKFMHPGGLAHSATHALGTWGLLAPFVEYFELYHGEYFLWERLLWVTLVFEFVVHYLTDYFKMKINAWRGWECNKSPYFWDLLGLDQLIHLMTYWFIITAWIGIAVRT
;
A
#
# COMPACT_ATOMS: atom_id res chain seq x y z
N MET A 1 4.86 26.81 1.85
CA MET A 1 4.02 25.63 2.09
C MET A 1 3.40 25.22 0.75
N LEU A 2 3.33 23.93 0.47
CA LEU A 2 2.65 23.37 -0.69
C LEU A 2 1.14 23.48 -0.44
N GLN A 3 0.37 23.70 -1.49
CA GLN A 3 -1.08 23.70 -1.39
C GLN A 3 -1.58 22.26 -1.13
N PRO A 4 -2.74 22.06 -0.47
CA PRO A 4 -3.25 20.73 -0.17
C PRO A 4 -3.39 19.82 -1.39
N TYR A 5 -3.79 20.35 -2.55
CA TYR A 5 -3.90 19.55 -3.77
C TYR A 5 -2.52 19.09 -4.28
N GLU A 6 -1.46 19.88 -4.08
CA GLU A 6 -0.10 19.51 -4.49
C GLU A 6 0.42 18.36 -3.65
N LEU A 7 0.14 18.38 -2.34
CA LEU A 7 0.47 17.28 -1.43
C LEU A 7 -0.27 15.99 -1.82
N VAL A 8 -1.58 16.08 -2.10
CA VAL A 8 -2.38 14.92 -2.55
C VAL A 8 -1.78 14.30 -3.81
N LEU A 9 -1.46 15.14 -4.82
CA LEU A 9 -0.89 14.66 -6.08
C LEU A 9 0.49 14.04 -5.87
N LEU A 10 1.36 14.66 -5.08
CA LEU A 10 2.70 14.18 -4.81
C LEU A 10 2.68 12.84 -4.06
N MET A 11 1.90 12.73 -2.99
CA MET A 11 1.76 11.50 -2.21
C MET A 11 1.14 10.39 -3.07
N MET A 12 0.07 10.69 -3.83
CA MET A 12 -0.58 9.71 -4.69
C MET A 12 0.38 9.18 -5.78
N LEU A 13 1.12 10.07 -6.44
CA LEU A 13 2.15 9.67 -7.40
C LEU A 13 3.20 8.77 -6.74
N GLY A 14 3.68 9.15 -5.55
CA GLY A 14 4.62 8.36 -4.78
C GLY A 14 4.10 6.95 -4.48
N PHE A 15 2.85 6.84 -4.02
CA PHE A 15 2.21 5.56 -3.74
C PHE A 15 2.04 4.69 -5.00
N ILE A 16 1.59 5.27 -6.12
CA ILE A 16 1.44 4.55 -7.39
C ILE A 16 2.79 4.00 -7.87
N VAL A 17 3.83 4.85 -7.87
CA VAL A 17 5.18 4.45 -8.28
C VAL A 17 5.72 3.37 -7.34
N LYS A 18 5.59 3.57 -6.02
CA LYS A 18 6.01 2.61 -5.00
C LYS A 18 5.34 1.25 -5.23
N HIS A 19 4.02 1.23 -5.32
CA HIS A 19 3.26 0.00 -5.51
C HIS A 19 3.69 -0.73 -6.78
N THR A 20 3.82 0.01 -7.89
CA THR A 20 4.27 -0.54 -9.18
C THR A 20 5.65 -1.20 -9.07
N ILE A 21 6.61 -0.50 -8.45
CA ILE A 21 7.96 -1.03 -8.26
C ILE A 21 7.93 -2.30 -7.40
N LEU A 22 7.22 -2.27 -6.28
CA LEU A 22 7.25 -3.37 -5.31
C LEU A 22 6.54 -4.62 -5.81
N ASP A 23 5.35 -4.48 -6.41
CA ASP A 23 4.55 -5.61 -6.90
C ASP A 23 5.10 -6.24 -8.16
N PHE A 24 5.56 -5.42 -9.11
CA PHE A 24 5.89 -5.91 -10.45
C PHE A 24 7.39 -6.07 -10.68
N TRP A 25 8.25 -5.24 -10.05
CA TRP A 25 9.68 -5.28 -10.33
C TRP A 25 10.50 -5.93 -9.22
N VAL A 26 10.24 -5.59 -7.96
CA VAL A 26 10.99 -6.12 -6.80
C VAL A 26 10.54 -7.54 -6.50
N GLN A 27 9.23 -7.77 -6.34
CA GLN A 27 8.68 -9.09 -6.02
C GLN A 27 9.14 -10.17 -7.01
N GLY A 28 9.21 -9.84 -8.31
CA GLY A 28 9.65 -10.78 -9.35
C GLY A 28 11.05 -11.35 -9.12
N ARG A 29 11.91 -10.65 -8.37
CA ARG A 29 13.26 -11.10 -8.00
C ARG A 29 13.30 -12.03 -6.79
N PHE A 30 12.17 -12.22 -6.10
CA PHE A 30 12.06 -13.06 -4.91
C PHE A 30 10.94 -14.09 -5.07
N PRO A 31 11.19 -15.22 -5.78
CA PRO A 31 10.16 -16.21 -6.07
C PRO A 31 9.38 -16.72 -4.86
N TRP A 32 10.07 -16.89 -3.75
CA TRP A 32 9.48 -17.35 -2.49
C TRP A 32 8.42 -16.38 -1.92
N MET A 33 8.42 -15.10 -2.29
CA MET A 33 7.36 -14.15 -1.91
C MET A 33 6.10 -14.43 -2.73
N TRP A 34 6.15 -14.26 -4.05
CA TRP A 34 4.96 -14.33 -4.90
C TRP A 34 4.35 -15.73 -4.98
N MET A 35 5.17 -16.78 -4.95
CA MET A 35 4.69 -18.17 -4.99
C MET A 35 3.89 -18.57 -3.74
N ASN A 36 4.04 -17.83 -2.62
CA ASN A 36 3.44 -18.21 -1.35
C ASN A 36 2.43 -17.20 -0.80
N LYS A 37 2.07 -16.14 -1.55
CA LYS A 37 1.09 -15.13 -1.09
C LYS A 37 -0.29 -15.70 -0.77
N GLY A 38 -0.69 -16.80 -1.43
CA GLY A 38 -1.95 -17.50 -1.16
C GLY A 38 -1.94 -18.45 0.05
N LYS A 39 -0.82 -18.58 0.77
CA LYS A 39 -0.71 -19.42 1.97
C LYS A 39 -0.83 -18.56 3.22
N PHE A 40 -1.82 -18.88 4.06
CA PHE A 40 -2.12 -18.08 5.24
C PHE A 40 -0.93 -18.06 6.21
N MET A 41 -0.54 -16.86 6.63
CA MET A 41 0.57 -16.50 7.50
C MET A 41 1.93 -17.00 7.02
N HIS A 42 2.06 -17.34 5.74
CA HIS A 42 3.34 -17.79 5.21
C HIS A 42 4.35 -16.62 5.16
N PRO A 43 5.61 -16.84 5.56
CA PRO A 43 6.64 -15.80 5.58
C PRO A 43 6.79 -15.03 4.26
N GLY A 44 6.61 -15.70 3.12
CA GLY A 44 6.60 -15.05 1.80
C GLY A 44 5.53 -13.98 1.60
N GLY A 45 4.29 -14.24 2.04
CA GLY A 45 3.22 -13.24 1.97
C GLY A 45 3.42 -12.11 2.97
N LEU A 46 3.86 -12.44 4.19
CA LEU A 46 4.17 -11.45 5.22
C LEU A 46 5.33 -10.55 4.81
N ALA A 47 6.41 -11.12 4.25
CA ALA A 47 7.57 -10.36 3.80
C ALA A 47 7.22 -9.44 2.63
N HIS A 48 6.39 -9.90 1.69
CA HIS A 48 5.91 -9.04 0.62
C HIS A 48 5.13 -7.83 1.16
N SER A 49 4.17 -8.06 2.05
CA SER A 49 3.44 -6.95 2.68
C SER A 49 4.35 -6.04 3.50
N ALA A 50 5.36 -6.59 4.18
CA ALA A 50 6.36 -5.81 4.90
C ALA A 50 7.18 -4.91 3.96
N THR A 51 7.51 -5.36 2.74
CA THR A 51 8.19 -4.50 1.76
C THR A 51 7.33 -3.31 1.36
N HIS A 52 6.00 -3.48 1.28
CA HIS A 52 5.09 -2.37 1.03
C HIS A 52 5.03 -1.38 2.18
N ALA A 53 4.89 -1.88 3.42
CA ALA A 53 4.94 -1.02 4.60
C ALA A 53 6.28 -0.25 4.67
N LEU A 54 7.42 -0.89 4.41
CA LEU A 54 8.73 -0.22 4.38
C LEU A 54 8.81 0.85 3.28
N GLY A 55 8.25 0.58 2.10
CA GLY A 55 8.18 1.60 1.05
C GLY A 55 7.29 2.78 1.44
N THR A 56 6.19 2.55 2.17
CA THR A 56 5.34 3.64 2.68
C THR A 56 6.02 4.43 3.75
N TRP A 57 6.79 3.77 4.63
CA TRP A 57 7.64 4.48 5.58
C TRP A 57 8.62 5.40 4.85
N GLY A 58 9.34 4.89 3.84
CA GLY A 58 10.27 5.71 3.05
C GLY A 58 9.59 6.86 2.31
N LEU A 59 8.35 6.67 1.86
CA LEU A 59 7.55 7.71 1.21
C LEU A 59 7.04 8.78 2.19
N LEU A 60 6.52 8.37 3.35
CA LEU A 60 5.80 9.24 4.27
C LEU A 60 6.67 9.84 5.38
N ALA A 61 7.84 9.28 5.70
CA ALA A 61 8.73 9.82 6.72
C ALA A 61 9.09 11.30 6.48
N PRO A 62 9.42 11.77 5.26
CA PRO A 62 9.64 13.19 5.01
C PRO A 62 8.41 14.08 5.24
N PHE A 63 7.20 13.52 5.12
CA PHE A 63 5.96 14.26 5.37
C PHE A 63 5.68 14.45 6.86
N VAL A 64 6.22 13.59 7.74
CA VAL A 64 6.13 13.80 9.20
C VAL A 64 6.81 15.11 9.58
N GLU A 65 8.09 15.27 9.21
CA GLU A 65 8.85 16.50 9.46
C GLU A 65 8.18 17.73 8.82
N TYR A 66 7.66 17.56 7.60
CA TYR A 66 6.93 18.61 6.89
C TYR A 66 5.70 19.08 7.67
N PHE A 67 4.84 18.16 8.13
CA PHE A 67 3.62 18.53 8.83
C PHE A 67 3.92 19.10 10.23
N GLU A 68 4.92 18.58 10.93
CA GLU A 68 5.38 19.14 12.21
C GLU A 68 5.85 20.58 12.05
N LEU A 69 6.65 20.87 11.01
CA LEU A 69 7.18 22.21 10.75
C LEU A 69 6.08 23.23 10.40
N TYR A 70 5.08 22.83 9.62
CA TYR A 70 4.14 23.76 9.01
C TYR A 70 2.73 23.76 9.64
N HIS A 71 2.38 22.73 10.42
CA HIS A 71 1.09 22.61 11.12
C HIS A 71 1.26 22.45 12.65
N GLY A 72 2.50 22.48 13.14
CA GLY A 72 2.84 22.42 14.56
C GLY A 72 2.78 21.01 15.17
N GLU A 73 3.27 20.89 16.41
CA GLU A 73 3.32 19.64 17.17
C GLU A 73 1.99 19.27 17.84
N TYR A 74 0.87 19.89 17.45
CA TYR A 74 -0.45 19.63 18.04
C TYR A 74 -0.92 18.19 17.81
N PHE A 75 -0.39 17.53 16.78
CA PHE A 75 -0.71 16.16 16.43
C PHE A 75 0.56 15.32 16.32
N LEU A 76 0.48 14.07 16.83
CA LEU A 76 1.61 13.14 16.85
C LEU A 76 1.74 12.43 15.51
N TRP A 77 2.31 13.13 14.53
CA TRP A 77 2.49 12.67 13.15
C TRP A 77 3.26 11.34 13.06
N GLU A 78 4.27 11.15 13.90
CA GLU A 78 4.98 9.87 14.00
C GLU A 78 4.05 8.69 14.36
N ARG A 79 3.08 8.90 15.28
CA ARG A 79 2.11 7.85 15.64
C ARG A 79 1.18 7.54 14.48
N LEU A 80 0.76 8.55 13.72
CA LEU A 80 -0.05 8.33 12.52
C LEU A 80 0.73 7.56 11.46
N LEU A 81 2.04 7.82 11.32
CA LEU A 81 2.90 7.02 10.46
C LEU A 81 2.86 5.55 10.86
N TRP A 82 3.14 5.21 12.12
CA TRP A 82 3.10 3.82 12.58
C TRP A 82 1.74 3.14 12.36
N VAL A 83 0.64 3.84 12.64
CA VAL A 83 -0.72 3.34 12.36
C VAL A 83 -0.92 3.10 10.86
N THR A 84 -0.44 4.01 10.01
CA THR A 84 -0.49 3.89 8.54
C THR A 84 0.26 2.66 8.06
N LEU A 85 1.45 2.39 8.60
CA LEU A 85 2.27 1.23 8.21
C LEU A 85 1.58 -0.09 8.56
N VAL A 86 1.02 -0.19 9.77
CA VAL A 86 0.28 -1.38 10.20
C VAL A 86 -0.99 -1.57 9.38
N PHE A 87 -1.73 -0.49 9.14
CA PHE A 87 -2.94 -0.51 8.33
C PHE A 87 -2.66 -1.02 6.91
N GLU A 88 -1.68 -0.43 6.23
CA GLU A 88 -1.30 -0.88 4.89
C GLU A 88 -0.82 -2.33 4.91
N PHE A 89 0.05 -2.70 5.86
CA PHE A 89 0.54 -4.07 5.97
C PHE A 89 -0.61 -5.09 6.03
N VAL A 90 -1.63 -4.80 6.84
CA VAL A 90 -2.77 -5.70 7.01
C VAL A 90 -3.62 -5.74 5.73
N VAL A 91 -3.97 -4.57 5.17
CA VAL A 91 -4.83 -4.50 3.98
C VAL A 91 -4.14 -5.14 2.77
N HIS A 92 -2.87 -4.83 2.55
CA HIS A 92 -2.05 -5.39 1.46
C HIS A 92 -1.98 -6.92 1.57
N TYR A 93 -1.60 -7.42 2.75
CA TYR A 93 -1.48 -8.85 3.01
C TYR A 93 -2.80 -9.59 2.78
N LEU A 94 -3.92 -9.07 3.30
CA LEU A 94 -5.22 -9.72 3.14
C LEU A 94 -5.69 -9.69 1.68
N THR A 95 -5.50 -8.56 0.97
CA THR A 95 -5.91 -8.42 -0.43
C THR A 95 -5.17 -9.43 -1.30
N ASP A 96 -3.85 -9.50 -1.16
CA ASP A 96 -3.03 -10.48 -1.87
C ASP A 96 -3.39 -11.92 -1.53
N TYR A 97 -3.58 -12.20 -0.24
CA TYR A 97 -3.98 -13.53 0.22
C TYR A 97 -5.28 -13.98 -0.42
N PHE A 98 -6.33 -13.14 -0.38
CA PHE A 98 -7.63 -13.48 -0.95
C PHE A 98 -7.59 -13.57 -2.47
N LYS A 99 -6.89 -12.65 -3.16
CA LYS A 99 -6.67 -12.74 -4.61
C LYS A 99 -6.10 -14.09 -5.00
N MET A 100 -4.99 -14.46 -4.36
CA MET A 100 -4.29 -15.71 -4.69
C MET A 100 -5.11 -16.95 -4.29
N LYS A 101 -5.82 -16.89 -3.17
CA LYS A 101 -6.68 -17.98 -2.70
C LYS A 101 -7.87 -18.22 -3.64
N ILE A 102 -8.51 -17.15 -4.11
CA ILE A 102 -9.63 -17.23 -5.06
C ILE A 102 -9.14 -17.78 -6.40
N ASN A 103 -8.04 -17.25 -6.95
CA ASN A 103 -7.45 -17.75 -8.19
C ASN A 103 -7.13 -19.24 -8.10
N ALA A 104 -6.50 -19.68 -7.01
CA ALA A 104 -6.18 -21.09 -6.78
C ALA A 104 -7.44 -21.97 -6.64
N TRP A 105 -8.44 -21.51 -5.89
CA TRP A 105 -9.69 -22.26 -5.69
C TRP A 105 -10.49 -22.42 -7.00
N ARG A 106 -10.45 -21.39 -7.86
CA ARG A 106 -11.17 -21.38 -9.13
C ARG A 106 -10.37 -21.93 -10.31
N GLY A 107 -9.08 -22.22 -10.13
CA GLY A 107 -8.17 -22.59 -11.22
C GLY A 107 -7.98 -21.47 -12.26
N TRP A 108 -8.09 -20.21 -11.84
CA TRP A 108 -7.93 -19.07 -12.72
C TRP A 108 -6.44 -18.75 -12.90
N GLU A 109 -6.01 -18.75 -14.16
CA GLU A 109 -4.67 -18.36 -14.59
C GLU A 109 -4.80 -17.31 -15.69
N CYS A 110 -3.76 -16.49 -15.87
CA CYS A 110 -3.76 -15.36 -16.81
C CYS A 110 -4.07 -15.75 -18.27
N ASN A 111 -3.78 -17.00 -18.65
CA ASN A 111 -4.04 -17.56 -19.98
C ASN A 111 -5.21 -18.56 -20.01
N LYS A 112 -5.90 -18.80 -18.89
CA LYS A 112 -7.02 -19.76 -18.80
C LYS A 112 -8.36 -19.12 -18.50
N SER A 113 -8.40 -17.93 -17.89
CA SER A 113 -9.64 -17.30 -17.51
C SER A 113 -9.57 -15.77 -17.54
N PRO A 114 -10.57 -15.07 -18.12
CA PRO A 114 -10.64 -13.61 -18.06
C PRO A 114 -10.81 -13.11 -16.61
N TYR A 115 -11.43 -13.90 -15.73
CA TYR A 115 -11.65 -13.53 -14.33
C TYR A 115 -10.36 -13.36 -13.53
N PHE A 116 -9.23 -13.91 -14.01
CA PHE A 116 -7.92 -13.58 -13.46
C PHE A 116 -7.63 -12.08 -13.56
N TRP A 117 -7.96 -11.47 -14.70
CA TRP A 117 -7.75 -10.05 -14.97
C TRP A 117 -8.73 -9.17 -14.20
N ASP A 118 -9.98 -9.62 -14.03
CA ASP A 118 -10.96 -8.93 -13.17
C ASP A 118 -10.45 -8.86 -11.72
N LEU A 119 -9.91 -9.97 -11.21
CA LEU A 119 -9.38 -10.03 -9.85
C LEU A 119 -8.06 -9.26 -9.70
N LEU A 120 -7.22 -9.24 -10.72
CA LEU A 120 -6.05 -8.36 -10.77
C LEU A 120 -6.48 -6.88 -10.76
N GLY A 121 -7.50 -6.51 -11.53
CA GLY A 121 -8.04 -5.15 -11.53
C GLY A 121 -8.61 -4.75 -10.16
N LEU A 122 -9.37 -5.63 -9.52
CA LEU A 122 -9.91 -5.42 -8.17
C LEU A 122 -8.79 -5.25 -7.15
N ASP A 123 -7.74 -6.05 -7.25
CA ASP A 123 -6.54 -5.93 -6.43
C ASP A 123 -5.89 -4.55 -6.56
N GLN A 124 -5.61 -4.10 -7.79
CA GLN A 124 -5.06 -2.74 -8.00
C GLN A 124 -6.00 -1.64 -7.47
N LEU A 125 -7.31 -1.79 -7.65
CA LEU A 125 -8.30 -0.85 -7.13
C LEU A 125 -8.25 -0.75 -5.60
N ILE A 126 -8.22 -1.89 -4.88
CA ILE A 126 -8.18 -1.90 -3.41
C ILE A 126 -6.92 -1.20 -2.90
N HIS A 127 -5.78 -1.42 -3.54
CA HIS A 127 -4.52 -0.77 -3.15
C HIS A 127 -4.58 0.75 -3.39
N LEU A 128 -5.08 1.19 -4.55
CA LEU A 128 -5.29 2.62 -4.83
C LEU A 128 -6.28 3.28 -3.87
N MET A 129 -7.37 2.60 -3.52
CA MET A 129 -8.34 3.10 -2.52
C MET A 129 -7.71 3.19 -1.13
N THR A 130 -6.83 2.25 -0.78
CA THR A 130 -6.08 2.27 0.49
C THR A 130 -5.19 3.51 0.55
N TYR A 131 -4.46 3.82 -0.52
CA TYR A 131 -3.63 5.03 -0.61
C TYR A 131 -4.46 6.30 -0.58
N TRP A 132 -5.57 6.34 -1.30
CA TRP A 132 -6.49 7.47 -1.26
C TRP A 132 -7.02 7.74 0.16
N PHE A 133 -7.38 6.68 0.91
CA PHE A 133 -7.81 6.79 2.30
C PHE A 133 -6.70 7.31 3.21
N ILE A 134 -5.48 6.76 3.08
CA ILE A 134 -4.30 7.21 3.83
C ILE A 134 -4.05 8.70 3.58
N ILE A 135 -3.96 9.13 2.32
CA ILE A 135 -3.71 10.54 1.97
C ILE A 135 -4.79 11.44 2.56
N THR A 136 -6.05 11.03 2.44
CA THR A 136 -7.19 11.80 2.96
C THR A 136 -7.12 11.93 4.48
N ALA A 137 -6.70 10.88 5.20
CA ALA A 137 -6.50 10.95 6.64
C ALA A 137 -5.38 11.95 7.01
N TRP A 138 -4.22 11.87 6.35
CA TRP A 138 -3.09 12.76 6.61
C TRP A 138 -3.41 14.23 6.32
N ILE A 139 -3.93 14.53 5.12
CA ILE A 139 -4.28 15.89 4.72
C ILE A 139 -5.49 16.41 5.51
N GLY A 140 -6.47 15.55 5.78
CA GLY A 140 -7.65 15.92 6.55
C GLY A 140 -7.33 16.29 7.99
N ILE A 141 -6.31 15.68 8.60
CA ILE A 141 -5.80 16.10 9.92
C ILE A 141 -5.08 17.44 9.79
N ALA A 142 -4.16 17.58 8.83
CA ALA A 142 -3.36 18.78 8.63
C ALA A 142 -4.20 20.05 8.40
N VAL A 143 -5.34 19.93 7.69
CA VAL A 143 -6.22 21.07 7.41
C VAL A 143 -7.14 21.43 8.59
N ARG A 144 -7.33 20.52 9.55
CA ARG A 144 -8.20 20.73 10.73
C ARG A 144 -7.45 21.27 11.95
N THR A 145 -6.13 21.16 11.96
CA THR A 145 -5.21 21.65 13.00
C THR A 145 -4.55 22.94 12.54
#